data_AF-A0A7C7KU18-F1
#
_entry.id   AF-A0A7C7KU18-F1
#
_cell.length_a   1.000
_cell.length_b   1.000
_cell.length_c   1.000
_cell.angle_alpha   90.00
_cell.angle_beta   90.00
_cell.angle_gamma   90.00
#
_symmetry.space_group_name_H-M   'P 1'
#
loop_
_entity.id
_entity.type
_entity.pdbx_description
1 polymer ?
#
loop_
_entity_poly.entity_id
_entity_poly.type
_entity_poly.pdbx_seq_one_letter_code
_entity_poly.pdbx_strand_id
1 'polypeptide(L)'
;MSRTFRLREAIRVLLEEQGTANTVEVFDHLNERFRWGATMNQVGNILAKDRRFAKVGHKRGQFRGSVYTVCVWALADEQQLIPA
;
A
#
# COMPACT_ATOMS: atom_id res chain seq x y z
N MET A 1 -8.32 -13.64 -14.69
CA MET A 1 -7.97 -12.69 -13.59
C MET A 1 -6.55 -12.20 -13.80
N SER A 2 -6.30 -10.89 -13.77
CA SER A 2 -4.92 -10.37 -13.86
C SER A 2 -4.13 -10.70 -12.61
N ARG A 3 -2.82 -10.95 -12.74
CA ARG A 3 -1.92 -11.32 -11.63
C ARG A 3 -1.94 -10.32 -10.47
N THR A 4 -2.21 -9.05 -10.77
CA THR A 4 -2.30 -7.95 -9.81
C THR A 4 -3.63 -7.84 -9.08
N PHE A 5 -4.71 -8.50 -9.54
CA PHE A 5 -6.00 -8.47 -8.87
C PHE A 5 -5.92 -9.01 -7.44
N ARG A 6 -5.26 -10.16 -7.26
CA ARG A 6 -5.10 -10.79 -5.93
C ARG A 6 -4.28 -9.94 -4.96
N LEU A 7 -3.24 -9.26 -5.48
CA LEU A 7 -2.43 -8.34 -4.67
C LEU A 7 -3.26 -7.14 -4.24
N ARG A 8 -3.99 -6.53 -5.17
CA ARG A 8 -4.88 -5.39 -4.87
C ARG A 8 -5.94 -5.76 -3.84
N GLU A 9 -6.53 -6.94 -3.95
CA GLU A 9 -7.55 -7.38 -2.99
C GLU A 9 -6.96 -7.63 -1.60
N ALA A 10 -5.76 -8.23 -1.51
CA ALA A 10 -5.07 -8.39 -0.23
C ALA A 10 -4.76 -7.05 0.43
N ILE A 11 -4.31 -6.05 -0.34
CA ILE A 11 -4.08 -4.68 0.16
C ILE A 11 -5.40 -4.06 0.65
N ARG A 12 -6.48 -4.21 -0.11
CA ARG A 12 -7.81 -3.68 0.26
C ARG A 12 -8.26 -4.22 1.62
N VAL A 13 -8.19 -5.54 1.81
CA VAL A 13 -8.55 -6.20 3.07
C VAL A 13 -7.68 -5.71 4.22
N LEU A 14 -6.36 -5.61 4.02
CA LEU A 14 -5.44 -5.06 5.04
C LEU A 14 -5.85 -3.65 5.49
N LEU A 15 -6.17 -2.77 4.53
CA LEU A 15 -6.55 -1.39 4.81
C LEU A 15 -7.97 -1.27 5.40
N GLU A 16 -8.88 -2.20 5.11
CA GLU A 16 -10.17 -2.30 5.81
C GLU A 16 -9.99 -2.66 7.28
N GLU A 17 -9.08 -3.59 7.58
CA GLU A 17 -8.86 -4.09 8.94
C GLU A 17 -8.05 -3.11 9.80
N GLN A 18 -7.02 -2.47 9.22
CA GLN A 18 -6.09 -1.60 9.97
C GLN A 18 -6.39 -0.11 9.82
N GLY A 19 -7.24 0.28 8.88
CA GLY A 19 -7.51 1.67 8.50
C GLY A 19 -6.38 2.30 7.67
N THR A 20 -5.13 2.20 8.14
CA THR A 20 -3.96 2.71 7.42
C THR A 20 -2.78 1.75 7.50
N ALA A 21 -1.96 1.71 6.45
CA ALA A 21 -0.69 0.99 6.43
C ALA A 21 0.35 1.73 5.59
N ASN A 22 1.61 1.70 5.99
CA ASN A 22 2.71 2.24 5.21
C ASN A 22 3.19 1.25 4.14
N THR A 23 3.91 1.73 3.12
CA THR A 23 4.34 0.89 1.98
C THR A 23 5.12 -0.36 2.42
N VAL A 24 5.91 -0.30 3.50
CA VAL A 24 6.68 -1.45 4.03
C VAL A 24 5.74 -2.46 4.68
N GLU A 25 4.80 -2.01 5.53
CA GLU A 25 3.79 -2.90 6.14
C GLU A 25 2.96 -3.63 5.07
N VAL A 26 2.59 -2.93 3.99
CA VAL A 26 1.90 -3.54 2.85
C VAL A 26 2.78 -4.58 2.15
N PHE A 27 4.07 -4.26 1.95
CA PHE A 27 5.02 -5.18 1.35
C PHE A 27 5.21 -6.44 2.20
N ASP A 28 5.36 -6.30 3.51
CA ASP A 28 5.52 -7.42 4.44
C ASP A 28 4.26 -8.29 4.42
N HIS A 29 3.06 -7.70 4.55
CA HIS A 29 1.79 -8.43 4.46
C HIS A 29 1.66 -9.26 3.17
N LEU A 30 2.05 -8.71 2.02
CA LEU A 30 1.98 -9.42 0.74
C LEU A 30 3.00 -10.56 0.65
N ASN A 31 4.23 -10.35 1.13
CA ASN A 31 5.28 -11.34 1.04
C ASN A 31 5.15 -12.45 2.08
N GLU A 32 4.49 -12.20 3.21
CA GLU A 32 4.08 -13.24 4.17
C GLU A 32 2.92 -14.09 3.62
N ARG A 33 1.98 -13.47 2.90
CA ARG A 33 0.76 -14.14 2.40
C ARG A 33 0.98 -14.94 1.10
N PHE A 34 1.85 -14.49 0.20
CA PHE A 34 2.00 -15.08 -1.14
C PHE A 34 3.38 -15.69 -1.34
N ARG A 35 3.43 -16.96 -1.80
CA ARG A 35 4.67 -17.71 -2.05
C ARG A 35 5.72 -16.97 -2.92
N TRP A 36 5.27 -16.18 -3.89
CA TRP A 36 6.13 -15.43 -4.81
C TRP A 36 6.04 -13.91 -4.61
N GLY A 37 5.27 -13.46 -3.62
CA GLY A 37 5.26 -12.09 -3.13
C GLY A 37 5.08 -11.00 -4.18
N ALA A 38 5.61 -9.82 -3.85
CA ALA A 38 5.70 -8.65 -4.72
C ALA A 38 6.93 -7.82 -4.34
N THR A 39 7.56 -7.16 -5.32
CA THR A 39 8.69 -6.25 -5.04
C THR A 39 8.23 -4.89 -4.51
N MET A 40 9.10 -4.17 -3.80
CA MET A 40 8.78 -2.83 -3.29
C MET A 40 8.27 -1.87 -4.38
N ASN A 41 8.90 -1.90 -5.55
CA ASN A 41 8.47 -1.07 -6.68
C ASN A 41 7.10 -1.50 -7.22
N GLN A 42 6.79 -2.80 -7.23
CA GLN A 42 5.46 -3.28 -7.63
C GLN A 42 4.40 -2.83 -6.63
N VAL A 43 4.66 -2.94 -5.32
CA VAL A 43 3.74 -2.49 -4.27
C VAL A 43 3.47 -1.00 -4.40
N GLY A 44 4.52 -0.18 -4.52
CA GLY A 44 4.38 1.26 -4.73
C GLY A 44 3.56 1.60 -5.97
N ASN A 45 3.80 0.91 -7.10
CA ASN A 45 3.04 1.11 -8.33
C ASN A 45 1.57 0.69 -8.21
N ILE A 46 1.27 -0.39 -7.47
CA ILE A 46 -0.11 -0.84 -7.25
C ILE A 46 -0.87 0.21 -6.43
N LEU A 47 -0.27 0.66 -5.32
CA LEU A 47 -0.87 1.64 -4.43
C LEU A 47 -1.10 2.98 -5.12
N ALA A 48 -0.11 3.47 -5.89
CA ALA A 48 -0.22 4.76 -6.56
C ALA A 48 -1.19 4.80 -7.76
N LYS A 49 -1.44 3.65 -8.42
CA LYS A 49 -2.27 3.59 -9.66
C LYS A 49 -3.69 3.11 -9.43
N ASP A 50 -4.00 2.53 -8.28
CA ASP A 50 -5.35 2.03 -7.97
C ASP A 50 -6.13 3.09 -7.19
N ARG A 51 -7.21 3.61 -7.79
CA ARG A 51 -8.04 4.69 -7.24
C ARG A 51 -8.68 4.36 -5.88
N ARG A 52 -8.70 3.10 -5.48
CA ARG A 52 -9.20 2.65 -4.18
C ARG A 52 -8.26 2.98 -3.03
N PHE A 53 -7.00 3.34 -3.31
CA PHE A 53 -6.01 3.64 -2.29
C PHE A 53 -5.62 5.11 -2.36
N ALA A 54 -5.63 5.77 -1.21
CA ALA A 54 -5.22 7.16 -1.06
C ALA A 54 -3.93 7.22 -0.25
N LYS A 55 -2.96 8.01 -0.72
CA LYS A 55 -1.79 8.37 0.09
C LYS A 55 -2.21 9.44 1.10
N VAL A 56 -2.26 9.07 2.37
CA VAL A 56 -2.71 9.96 3.47
C VAL A 56 -1.55 10.58 4.24
N GLY A 57 -0.32 10.15 3.98
CA GLY A 57 0.84 10.73 4.64
C GLY A 57 2.16 10.06 4.31
N HIS A 58 3.12 10.27 5.19
CA HIS A 58 4.42 9.61 5.13
C HIS A 58 4.99 9.42 6.55
N LYS A 59 5.82 8.40 6.73
CA LYS A 59 6.51 8.08 7.97
C LYS A 59 8.00 8.01 7.71
N ARG A 60 8.81 8.68 8.55
CA ARG A 60 10.27 8.57 8.51
C ARG A 60 10.69 7.36 9.34
N GLY A 61 11.56 6.54 8.76
CA GLY A 61 12.22 5.42 9.43
C GLY A 61 13.73 5.55 9.34
N GLN A 62 14.44 4.78 10.16
CA GLN A 62 15.89 4.67 10.11
C GLN A 62 16.28 3.24 9.76
N PHE A 63 17.24 3.08 8.85
CA PHE A 63 17.84 1.80 8.52
C PHE A 63 19.33 1.96 8.34
N ARG A 64 20.12 1.23 9.15
CA ARG A 64 21.59 1.24 9.13
C ARG A 64 22.21 2.64 9.10
N GLY A 65 21.68 3.55 9.93
CA GLY A 65 22.17 4.93 10.03
C GLY A 65 21.71 5.87 8.91
N SER A 66 20.93 5.38 7.93
CA SER A 66 20.28 6.21 6.92
C SER A 66 18.81 6.43 7.25
N VAL A 67 18.28 7.61 6.91
CA VAL A 67 16.87 7.95 7.08
C VAL A 67 16.13 7.70 5.78
N TYR A 68 15.04 6.95 5.85
CA TYR A 68 14.15 6.73 4.73
C TYR A 68 12.76 7.27 5.05
N THR A 69 12.00 7.59 4.01
CA THR A 69 10.60 8.02 4.14
C THR A 69 9.73 7.04 3.37
N VAL A 70 8.71 6.50 4.03
CA VAL A 70 7.71 5.62 3.41
C VAL A 70 6.37 6.33 3.36
N CYS A 71 5.59 6.06 2.30
CA CYS A 71 4.24 6.60 2.19
C CYS A 71 3.28 5.83 3.10
N VAL A 72 2.30 6.51 3.66
CA VAL A 72 1.18 5.93 4.41
C VAL A 72 -0.06 5.96 3.53
N TRP A 73 -0.80 4.85 3.53
CA TRP A 73 -1.94 4.61 2.65
C TRP A 73 -3.18 4.25 3.46
N ALA A 74 -4.33 4.64 2.94
CA ALA A 74 -5.65 4.28 3.43
C ALA A 74 -6.55 3.91 2.25
N LEU A 75 -7.74 3.38 2.53
CA LEU A 75 -8.79 3.35 1.51
C LEU A 75 -9.18 4.77 1.15
N ALA A 76 -9.39 5.03 -0.14
CA ALA A 76 -9.92 6.30 -0.60
C ALA A 76 -11.36 6.45 -0.11
N ASP A 77 -11.66 7.57 0.53
CA ASP A 77 -13.04 7.93 0.85
C ASP A 77 -13.75 8.34 -0.45
N GLU A 78 -15.02 7.93 -0.61
CA GLU A 78 -15.81 8.18 -1.82
C GLU A 78 -15.95 9.70 -2.09
N GLN A 79 -15.85 10.50 -1.03
CA GLN A 79 -15.89 11.97 -1.07
C GLN A 79 -14.60 12.62 -1.63
N GLN A 80 -13.46 11.91 -1.66
CA GLN A 80 -12.21 12.42 -2.26
C GLN A 80 -12.10 12.15 -3.76
N LEU A 81 -13.05 11.43 -4.36
CA LEU A 81 -13.05 11.08 -5.78
C LEU A 81 -13.77 12.09 -6.68
N ILE A 82 -14.31 13.18 -6.11
CA ILE A 82 -14.92 14.28 -6.85
C ILE A 82 -13.84 15.35 -7.08
N PRO A 83 -13.34 15.55 -8.31
CA PRO A 83 -12.54 16.73 -8.60
C PRO A 83 -13.44 17.97 -8.46
N ALA A 84 -12.95 18.97 -7.73
CA ALA A 84 -13.57 20.29 -7.64
C ALA A 84 -13.63 20.99 -9.01
#